data_AF-A0A3A4UZB1-F1
#
_entry.id   AF-A0A3A4UZB1-F1
#
_cell.length_a   1.000
_cell.length_b   1.000
_cell.length_c   1.000
_cell.angle_alpha   90.00
_cell.angle_beta   90.00
_cell.angle_gamma   90.00
#
_symmetry.space_group_name_H-M   'P 1'
#
loop_
_entity.id
_entity.type
_entity.pdbx_description
1 polymer ?
#
loop_
_entity_poly.entity_id
_entity_poly.type
_entity_poly.pdbx_seq_one_letter_code
_entity_poly.pdbx_strand_id
1 'polypeptide(L)'
;MEQPITVRAILEILGSPAEHITKALKDHIETLRKDGTAIKSEKLSSPEQKENLFSQYAELVITFKDTRALLNFCFDSIPSSVEIMAPEKIDLPTTALEDLLNDFLAKLHHTDAMIKNLSIQKQVLDRNAVNILHNFIKHACTEKKTAAELAKITGIKEEDLLKFTDQLIERNILKKEGQHYHTNA
;
A
#
# COMPACT_ATOMS: atom_id res chain seq x y z
N MET A 1 -8.90 -7.33 -40.91
CA MET A 1 -8.45 -6.13 -40.18
C MET A 1 -9.33 -6.03 -38.95
N GLU A 2 -8.77 -6.18 -37.76
CA GLU A 2 -9.52 -5.99 -36.52
C GLU A 2 -10.02 -4.54 -36.43
N GLN A 3 -11.23 -4.36 -35.91
CA GLN A 3 -11.78 -3.02 -35.71
C GLN A 3 -11.07 -2.35 -34.52
N PRO A 4 -10.72 -1.05 -34.61
CA PRO A 4 -10.09 -0.35 -33.51
C PRO A 4 -11.03 -0.26 -32.31
N ILE A 5 -10.47 -0.44 -31.11
CA ILE A 5 -11.21 -0.46 -29.86
C ILE A 5 -11.07 0.91 -29.21
N THR A 6 -12.18 1.60 -28.99
CA THR A 6 -12.19 2.87 -28.26
C THR A 6 -12.70 2.64 -26.86
N VAL A 7 -11.93 3.08 -25.86
CA VAL A 7 -12.28 2.94 -24.45
C VAL A 7 -12.20 4.27 -23.73
N ARG A 8 -12.97 4.39 -22.66
CA ARG A 8 -12.81 5.39 -21.62
C ARG A 8 -12.10 4.74 -20.44
N ALA A 9 -10.93 5.27 -20.07
CA ALA A 9 -10.14 4.79 -18.95
C ALA A 9 -10.01 5.89 -17.89
N ILE A 10 -10.06 5.51 -16.62
CA ILE A 10 -9.80 6.40 -15.49
C ILE A 10 -8.46 6.00 -14.87
N LEU A 11 -7.52 6.93 -14.83
CA LEU A 11 -6.24 6.79 -14.13
C LEU A 11 -6.32 7.60 -12.84
N GLU A 12 -6.14 6.98 -11.68
CA GLU A 12 -6.17 7.65 -10.39
C GLU A 12 -4.83 7.52 -9.67
N ILE A 13 -4.40 8.61 -9.03
CA ILE A 13 -3.23 8.65 -8.16
C ILE A 13 -3.66 9.16 -6.79
N LEU A 14 -3.18 8.48 -5.75
CA LEU A 14 -3.26 8.89 -4.36
C LEU A 14 -1.85 9.18 -3.84
N GLY A 15 -1.64 10.35 -3.24
CA GLY A 15 -0.31 10.73 -2.73
C GLY A 15 -0.26 12.10 -2.07
N SER A 16 0.93 12.58 -1.76
CA SER A 16 1.16 13.89 -1.17
C SER A 16 2.55 14.40 -1.58
N PRO A 17 2.74 15.72 -1.81
CA PRO A 17 1.76 16.81 -1.86
C PRO A 17 0.94 16.85 -3.15
N ALA A 18 -0.12 17.67 -3.18
CA ALA A 18 -1.04 17.82 -4.33
C ALA A 18 -0.31 18.13 -5.67
N GLU A 19 0.74 18.94 -5.62
CA GLU A 19 1.51 19.32 -6.81
C GLU A 19 2.26 18.13 -7.43
N HIS A 20 2.78 17.23 -6.58
CA HIS A 20 3.50 16.04 -7.03
C HIS A 20 2.57 15.05 -7.71
N ILE A 21 1.33 14.87 -7.20
CA ILE A 21 0.36 13.96 -7.82
C ILE A 21 -0.11 14.50 -9.18
N THR A 22 -0.34 15.81 -9.30
CA THR A 22 -0.73 16.42 -10.58
C THR A 22 0.37 16.27 -11.62
N LYS A 23 1.63 16.49 -11.21
CA LYS A 23 2.77 16.31 -12.09
C LYS A 23 2.93 14.85 -12.50
N ALA A 24 2.89 13.90 -11.56
CA ALA A 24 3.03 12.49 -11.85
C ALA A 24 1.96 11.98 -12.83
N LEU A 25 0.71 12.40 -12.64
CA LEU A 25 -0.40 12.03 -13.52
C LEU A 25 -0.18 12.57 -14.95
N LYS A 26 0.24 13.84 -15.08
CA LYS A 26 0.59 14.43 -16.37
C LYS A 26 1.77 13.75 -17.03
N ASP A 27 2.85 13.50 -16.29
CA ASP A 27 4.05 12.83 -16.80
C ASP A 27 3.71 11.41 -17.31
N HIS A 28 2.81 10.71 -16.62
CA HIS A 28 2.32 9.41 -17.06
C HIS A 28 1.51 9.50 -18.36
N ILE A 29 0.57 10.45 -18.47
CA ILE A 29 -0.19 10.70 -19.71
C ILE A 29 0.72 11.07 -20.87
N GLU A 30 1.74 11.90 -20.63
CA GLU A 30 2.74 12.27 -21.64
C GLU A 30 3.59 11.06 -22.08
N THR A 31 3.89 10.14 -21.17
CA THR A 31 4.58 8.89 -21.50
C THR A 31 3.71 8.03 -22.42
N LEU A 32 2.41 7.88 -22.10
CA LEU A 32 1.46 7.18 -22.97
C LEU A 32 1.40 7.77 -24.38
N ARG A 33 1.44 9.11 -24.51
CA ARG A 33 1.50 9.78 -25.82
C ARG A 33 2.78 9.44 -26.58
N LYS A 34 3.93 9.45 -25.90
CA LYS A 34 5.25 9.12 -26.50
C LYS A 34 5.32 7.66 -26.96
N ASP A 35 4.68 6.76 -26.24
CA ASP A 35 4.62 5.34 -26.57
C ASP A 35 3.65 5.02 -27.72
N GLY A 36 3.02 6.05 -28.29
CA GLY A 36 2.15 5.95 -29.47
C GLY A 36 0.68 5.67 -29.15
N THR A 37 0.25 5.85 -27.89
CA THR A 37 -1.14 5.67 -27.49
C THR A 37 -2.02 6.78 -28.08
N ALA A 38 -3.05 6.40 -28.84
CA ALA A 38 -3.94 7.36 -29.51
C ALA A 38 -5.00 7.91 -28.54
N ILE A 39 -4.62 8.89 -27.73
CA ILE A 39 -5.52 9.60 -26.81
C ILE A 39 -6.37 10.60 -27.60
N LYS A 40 -7.69 10.43 -27.56
CA LYS A 40 -8.70 11.29 -28.23
C LYS A 40 -9.15 12.46 -27.37
N SER A 41 -9.29 12.23 -26.07
CA SER A 41 -9.61 13.28 -25.10
C SER A 41 -8.99 12.98 -23.75
N GLU A 42 -8.67 14.04 -23.01
CA GLU A 42 -8.15 13.99 -21.65
C GLU A 42 -8.94 14.99 -20.81
N LYS A 43 -9.42 14.56 -19.65
CA LYS A 43 -10.04 15.42 -18.65
C LYS A 43 -9.41 15.15 -17.29
N LEU A 44 -8.66 16.14 -16.80
CA LEU A 44 -8.05 16.09 -15.48
C LEU A 44 -9.02 16.62 -14.43
N SER A 45 -9.20 15.89 -13.33
CA SER A 45 -9.90 16.40 -12.14
C SER A 45 -9.01 17.32 -11.31
N SER A 46 -9.61 18.11 -10.43
CA SER A 46 -8.87 18.84 -9.39
C SER A 46 -8.46 17.89 -8.26
N PRO A 47 -7.27 18.06 -7.66
CA PRO A 47 -6.88 17.31 -6.46
C PRO A 47 -7.90 17.46 -5.34
N GLU A 48 -8.34 16.34 -4.78
CA GLU A 48 -9.25 16.27 -3.63
C GLU A 48 -8.49 15.75 -2.41
N GLN A 49 -8.61 16.43 -1.28
CA GLN A 49 -7.97 15.98 -0.04
C GLN A 49 -8.76 14.82 0.57
N LYS A 50 -8.07 13.69 0.77
CA LYS A 50 -8.58 12.52 1.52
C LYS A 50 -7.66 12.29 2.71
N GLU A 51 -8.13 12.69 3.89
CA GLU A 51 -7.36 12.65 5.15
C GLU A 51 -6.02 13.42 5.04
N ASN A 52 -4.91 12.70 5.13
CA ASN A 52 -3.54 13.23 5.05
C ASN A 52 -2.95 13.17 3.62
N LEU A 53 -3.73 12.71 2.64
CA LEU A 53 -3.32 12.52 1.26
C LEU A 53 -4.23 13.30 0.30
N PHE A 54 -3.82 13.39 -0.96
CA PHE A 54 -4.57 13.95 -2.07
C PHE A 54 -4.85 12.86 -3.10
N SER A 55 -6.07 12.85 -3.61
CA SER A 55 -6.55 12.00 -4.70
C SER A 55 -6.71 12.87 -5.93
N GLN A 56 -6.28 12.38 -7.09
CA GLN A 56 -6.58 13.02 -8.37
C GLN A 56 -6.71 11.95 -9.44
N TYR A 57 -7.70 12.13 -10.33
CA TYR A 57 -7.90 11.24 -11.46
C TYR A 57 -7.90 11.97 -12.81
N ALA A 58 -7.53 11.24 -13.86
CA ALA A 58 -7.62 11.64 -15.25
C ALA A 58 -8.59 10.68 -15.97
N GLU A 59 -9.57 11.25 -16.67
CA GLU A 59 -10.42 10.51 -17.59
C GLU A 59 -9.85 10.64 -19.00
N LEU A 60 -9.51 9.51 -19.62
CA LEU A 60 -8.92 9.43 -20.95
C LEU A 60 -9.85 8.67 -21.88
N VAL A 61 -10.05 9.18 -23.09
CA VAL A 61 -10.63 8.38 -24.18
C VAL A 61 -9.51 7.97 -25.11
N ILE A 62 -9.31 6.66 -25.27
CA ILE A 62 -8.15 6.09 -25.96
C ILE A 62 -8.63 5.14 -27.05
N THR A 63 -7.98 5.18 -28.22
CA THR A 63 -8.21 4.20 -29.29
C THR A 63 -7.02 3.24 -29.38
N PHE A 64 -7.30 1.95 -29.27
CA PHE A 64 -6.36 0.85 -29.44
C PHE A 64 -6.57 0.16 -30.79
N LYS A 65 -5.48 -0.34 -31.36
CA LYS A 65 -5.48 -1.04 -32.66
C LYS A 65 -6.09 -2.44 -32.60
N ASP A 66 -5.93 -3.13 -31.48
CA ASP A 66 -6.29 -4.51 -31.24
C ASP A 66 -6.51 -4.76 -29.74
N THR A 67 -7.12 -5.90 -29.40
CA THR A 67 -7.41 -6.26 -28.00
C THR A 67 -6.13 -6.42 -27.18
N ARG A 68 -5.04 -6.88 -27.79
CA ARG A 68 -3.75 -7.06 -27.10
C ARG A 68 -3.19 -5.71 -26.61
N ALA A 69 -3.26 -4.66 -27.42
CA ALA A 69 -2.82 -3.33 -27.03
C ALA A 69 -3.65 -2.76 -25.87
N LEU A 70 -4.97 -3.00 -25.85
CA LEU A 70 -5.83 -2.63 -24.73
C LEU A 70 -5.43 -3.38 -23.44
N LEU A 71 -5.22 -4.69 -23.54
CA LEU A 71 -4.87 -5.51 -22.38
C LEU A 71 -3.51 -5.10 -21.79
N ASN A 72 -2.51 -4.85 -22.63
CA ASN A 72 -1.21 -4.36 -22.19
C ASN A 72 -1.34 -3.02 -21.44
N PHE A 73 -2.12 -2.08 -21.98
CA PHE A 73 -2.41 -0.83 -21.28
C PHE A 73 -3.04 -1.06 -19.90
N CYS A 74 -4.00 -1.98 -19.79
CA CYS A 74 -4.61 -2.33 -18.50
C CYS A 74 -3.59 -2.89 -17.50
N PHE A 75 -2.58 -3.63 -17.96
CA PHE A 75 -1.53 -4.16 -17.09
C PHE A 75 -0.47 -3.15 -16.68
N ASP A 76 -0.07 -2.29 -17.59
CA ASP A 76 1.03 -1.34 -17.40
C ASP A 76 0.55 -0.10 -16.64
N SER A 77 -0.60 0.46 -17.04
CA SER A 77 -1.16 1.67 -16.43
C SER A 77 -2.10 1.39 -15.25
N ILE A 78 -2.57 0.14 -15.08
CA ILE A 78 -3.51 -0.29 -14.02
C ILE A 78 -4.61 0.77 -13.79
N PRO A 79 -5.43 1.06 -14.81
CA PRO A 79 -6.52 2.02 -14.67
C PRO A 79 -7.50 1.59 -13.58
N SER A 80 -8.06 2.55 -12.85
CA SER A 80 -9.11 2.31 -11.86
C SER A 80 -10.39 1.77 -12.50
N SER A 81 -10.65 2.15 -13.75
CA SER A 81 -11.76 1.61 -14.54
C SER A 81 -11.48 1.71 -16.04
N VAL A 82 -12.06 0.77 -16.80
CA VAL A 82 -12.07 0.77 -18.27
C VAL A 82 -13.48 0.48 -18.76
N GLU A 83 -13.98 1.33 -19.64
CA GLU A 83 -15.28 1.19 -20.29
C GLU A 83 -15.08 1.15 -21.81
N ILE A 84 -15.53 0.07 -22.46
CA ILE A 84 -15.44 -0.08 -23.92
C ILE A 84 -16.58 0.72 -24.56
N MET A 85 -16.23 1.74 -25.35
CA MET A 85 -17.20 2.56 -26.07
C MET A 85 -17.51 1.99 -27.46
N ALA A 86 -16.53 1.35 -28.10
CA ALA A 86 -16.67 0.64 -29.36
C ALA A 86 -15.49 -0.34 -29.55
N PRO A 87 -15.65 -1.43 -30.31
CA PRO A 87 -16.90 -1.95 -30.90
C PRO A 87 -17.82 -2.58 -29.82
N GLU A 88 -19.06 -2.91 -30.21
CA GLU A 88 -20.02 -3.61 -29.33
C GLU A 88 -19.60 -5.06 -29.02
N LYS A 89 -18.85 -5.69 -29.93
CA LYS A 89 -18.33 -7.04 -29.79
C LYS A 89 -16.83 -7.06 -30.03
N ILE A 90 -16.11 -7.72 -29.14
CA ILE A 90 -14.68 -7.97 -29.28
C ILE A 90 -14.50 -9.47 -29.49
N ASP A 91 -13.94 -9.86 -30.63
CA ASP A 91 -13.51 -11.23 -30.87
C ASP A 91 -12.11 -11.40 -30.29
N LEU A 92 -11.97 -12.27 -29.28
CA LEU A 92 -10.71 -12.55 -28.62
C LEU A 92 -10.30 -14.01 -28.93
N PRO A 93 -9.16 -14.25 -29.61
CA PRO A 93 -8.65 -15.59 -29.81
C PRO A 93 -8.35 -16.27 -28.47
N THR A 94 -8.60 -17.58 -28.37
CA THR A 94 -8.33 -18.35 -27.14
C THR A 94 -6.89 -18.21 -26.68
N THR A 95 -5.92 -18.17 -27.59
CA THR A 95 -4.50 -17.97 -27.27
C THR A 95 -4.25 -16.62 -26.60
N ALA A 96 -4.88 -15.55 -27.07
CA ALA A 96 -4.74 -14.23 -26.47
C ALA A 96 -5.44 -14.14 -25.10
N LEU A 97 -6.55 -14.87 -24.92
CA LEU A 97 -7.20 -15.01 -23.61
C LEU A 97 -6.34 -15.82 -22.64
N GLU A 98 -5.72 -16.91 -23.10
CA GLU A 98 -4.79 -17.72 -22.30
C GLU A 98 -3.58 -16.89 -21.86
N ASP A 99 -2.95 -16.15 -22.79
CA ASP A 99 -1.84 -15.22 -22.48
C ASP A 99 -2.27 -14.23 -21.37
N LEU A 100 -3.42 -13.57 -21.54
CA LEU A 100 -3.99 -12.63 -20.57
C LEU A 100 -4.19 -13.27 -19.18
N LEU A 101 -4.81 -14.46 -19.14
CA LEU A 101 -5.09 -15.16 -17.88
C LEU A 101 -3.80 -15.56 -17.17
N ASN A 102 -2.79 -16.02 -17.92
CA ASN A 102 -1.51 -16.43 -17.35
C ASN A 102 -0.73 -15.23 -16.79
N ASP A 103 -0.68 -14.11 -17.52
CA ASP A 103 -0.03 -12.88 -17.03
C ASP A 103 -0.76 -12.31 -15.81
N PHE A 104 -2.09 -12.35 -15.81
CA PHE A 104 -2.91 -11.92 -14.68
C PHE A 104 -2.65 -12.78 -13.44
N LEU A 105 -2.68 -14.10 -13.60
CA LEU A 105 -2.39 -15.04 -12.52
C LEU A 105 -0.96 -14.89 -11.99
N ALA A 106 0.02 -14.69 -12.88
CA ALA A 106 1.41 -14.46 -12.48
C ALA A 106 1.54 -13.20 -11.60
N LYS A 107 0.92 -12.09 -12.01
CA LYS A 107 0.93 -10.83 -11.24
C LYS A 107 0.19 -10.97 -9.91
N LEU A 108 -0.95 -11.67 -9.88
CA LEU A 108 -1.69 -11.97 -8.64
C LEU A 108 -0.87 -12.85 -7.68
N HIS A 109 -0.26 -13.92 -8.17
CA HIS A 109 0.58 -14.80 -7.36
C HIS A 109 1.80 -14.06 -6.79
N HIS A 110 2.43 -13.21 -7.59
CA HIS A 110 3.54 -12.38 -7.12
C HIS A 110 3.09 -11.40 -6.01
N THR A 111 1.95 -10.72 -6.20
CA THR A 111 1.39 -9.82 -5.20
C THR A 111 1.00 -10.55 -3.92
N ASP A 112 0.39 -11.74 -4.00
CA ASP A 112 0.07 -12.58 -2.84
C ASP A 112 1.34 -12.98 -2.06
N ALA A 113 2.39 -13.41 -2.77
CA ALA A 113 3.67 -13.72 -2.16
C ALA A 113 4.30 -12.51 -1.46
N MET A 114 4.23 -11.33 -2.09
CA MET A 114 4.72 -10.07 -1.50
C MET A 114 3.96 -9.72 -0.20
N ILE A 115 2.63 -9.79 -0.22
CA ILE A 115 1.79 -9.51 0.96
C ILE A 115 2.09 -10.49 2.09
N LYS A 116 2.19 -11.80 1.78
CA LYS A 116 2.54 -12.83 2.77
C LYS A 116 3.92 -12.57 3.38
N ASN A 117 4.92 -12.28 2.56
CA ASN A 117 6.26 -11.96 3.03
C ASN A 117 6.26 -10.70 3.93
N LEU A 118 5.56 -9.65 3.52
CA LEU A 118 5.44 -8.43 4.33
C LEU A 118 4.75 -8.70 5.68
N SER A 119 3.70 -9.52 5.69
CA SER A 119 3.02 -9.91 6.93
C SER A 119 3.95 -10.69 7.87
N ILE A 120 4.73 -11.62 7.34
CA ILE A 120 5.71 -12.39 8.12
C ILE A 120 6.79 -11.47 8.69
N GLN A 121 7.35 -10.57 7.86
CA GLN A 121 8.37 -9.62 8.29
C GLN A 121 7.83 -8.69 9.38
N LYS A 122 6.61 -8.16 9.21
CA LYS A 122 5.92 -7.36 10.23
C LYS A 122 5.75 -8.13 11.53
N GLN A 123 5.29 -9.37 11.49
CA GLN A 123 5.12 -10.19 12.69
C GLN A 123 6.45 -10.42 13.43
N VAL A 124 7.54 -10.70 12.70
CA VAL A 124 8.88 -10.86 13.28
C VAL A 124 9.35 -9.54 13.89
N LEU A 125 9.17 -8.42 13.19
CA LEU A 125 9.55 -7.09 13.66
C LEU A 125 8.78 -6.70 14.93
N ASP A 126 7.46 -6.85 14.93
CA ASP A 126 6.58 -6.56 16.08
C ASP A 126 7.02 -7.39 17.29
N ARG A 127 7.26 -8.70 17.10
CA ARG A 127 7.75 -9.58 18.17
C ARG A 127 9.11 -9.14 18.71
N ASN A 128 10.04 -8.77 17.82
CA ASN A 128 11.38 -8.34 18.22
C ASN A 128 11.34 -6.99 18.96
N ALA A 129 10.52 -6.04 18.49
CA ALA A 129 10.32 -4.76 19.15
C ALA A 129 9.79 -4.94 20.59
N VAL A 130 8.78 -5.80 20.77
CA VAL A 130 8.24 -6.14 22.09
C VAL A 130 9.32 -6.77 22.97
N ASN A 131 10.11 -7.72 22.45
CA ASN A 131 11.16 -8.36 23.23
C ASN A 131 12.30 -7.39 23.62
N ILE A 132 12.69 -6.49 22.73
CA ILE A 132 13.69 -5.45 23.02
C ILE A 132 13.16 -4.52 24.12
N LEU A 133 11.91 -4.07 24.01
CA LEU A 133 11.28 -3.24 25.03
C LEU A 133 11.22 -3.96 26.38
N HIS A 134 10.81 -5.23 26.39
CA HIS A 134 10.80 -6.06 27.60
C HIS A 134 12.18 -6.17 28.24
N ASN A 135 13.22 -6.43 27.45
CA ASN A 135 14.59 -6.50 27.95
C ASN A 135 15.07 -5.16 28.49
N PHE A 136 14.69 -4.06 27.84
CA PHE A 136 15.03 -2.71 28.29
C PHE A 136 14.32 -2.34 29.60
N ILE A 137 13.02 -2.60 29.72
CA ILE A 137 12.26 -2.41 30.97
C ILE A 137 12.85 -3.27 32.09
N LYS A 138 13.13 -4.56 31.81
CA LYS A 138 13.78 -5.46 32.76
C LYS A 138 15.11 -4.87 33.25
N HIS A 139 15.95 -4.39 32.33
CA HIS A 139 17.23 -3.78 32.70
C HIS A 139 17.04 -2.51 33.53
N ALA A 140 16.14 -1.61 33.13
CA ALA A 140 15.84 -0.37 33.84
C ALA A 140 15.28 -0.62 35.26
N CYS A 141 14.52 -1.70 35.45
CA CYS A 141 13.95 -2.12 36.74
C CYS A 141 14.94 -2.91 37.62
N THR A 142 16.22 -3.00 37.25
CA THR A 142 17.26 -3.51 38.18
C THR A 142 17.34 -2.63 39.43
N GLU A 143 17.09 -1.33 39.26
CA GLU A 143 16.77 -0.41 40.35
C GLU A 143 15.24 -0.25 40.45
N LYS A 144 14.72 0.07 41.63
CA LYS A 144 13.29 0.36 41.78
C LYS A 144 12.92 1.60 40.94
N LYS A 145 11.98 1.47 40.01
CA LYS A 145 11.50 2.58 39.16
C LYS A 145 9.98 2.71 39.22
N THR A 146 9.49 3.93 39.15
CA THR A 146 8.07 4.24 38.98
C THR A 146 7.67 4.23 37.50
N ALA A 147 6.37 4.21 37.20
CA ALA A 147 5.86 4.28 35.82
C ALA A 147 6.32 5.54 35.09
N ALA A 148 6.33 6.69 35.78
CA ALA A 148 6.77 7.98 35.24
C ALA A 148 8.27 7.98 34.87
N GLU A 149 9.11 7.35 35.69
CA GLU A 149 10.54 7.20 35.39
C GLU A 149 10.76 6.27 34.19
N LEU A 150 10.02 5.16 34.11
CA LEU A 150 10.08 4.25 32.97
C LEU A 150 9.60 4.94 31.68
N ALA A 151 8.55 5.77 31.74
CA ALA A 151 8.08 6.56 30.60
C ALA A 151 9.16 7.52 30.08
N LYS A 152 9.86 8.20 31.00
CA LYS A 152 10.96 9.09 30.62
C LYS A 152 12.15 8.36 29.99
N ILE A 153 12.47 7.15 30.47
CA ILE A 153 13.61 6.37 29.97
C ILE A 153 13.28 5.69 28.63
N THR A 154 12.07 5.14 28.50
CA THR A 154 11.64 4.39 27.31
C THR A 154 11.13 5.29 26.18
N GLY A 155 10.73 6.53 26.50
CA GLY A 155 10.06 7.42 25.55
C GLY A 155 8.62 7.01 25.22
N ILE A 156 8.05 6.05 25.97
CA ILE A 156 6.69 5.55 25.79
C ILE A 156 5.78 6.21 26.82
N LYS A 157 4.53 6.52 26.42
CA LYS A 157 3.52 7.06 27.33
C LYS A 157 3.25 6.08 28.49
N GLU A 158 3.02 6.62 29.68
CA GLU A 158 2.76 5.81 30.88
C GLU A 158 1.61 4.80 30.67
N GLU A 159 0.52 5.25 30.03
CA GLU A 159 -0.66 4.42 29.74
C GLU A 159 -0.32 3.19 28.88
N ASP A 160 0.56 3.35 27.89
CA ASP A 160 0.97 2.27 27.01
C ASP A 160 1.99 1.34 27.69
N LEU A 161 2.84 1.90 28.57
CA LEU A 161 3.82 1.14 29.35
C LEU A 161 3.18 0.12 30.29
N LEU A 162 2.03 0.46 30.89
CA LEU A 162 1.34 -0.44 31.82
C LEU A 162 1.07 -1.81 31.20
N LYS A 163 0.67 -1.84 29.92
CA LYS A 163 0.42 -3.08 29.17
C LYS A 163 1.67 -3.96 29.09
N PHE A 164 2.86 -3.37 28.93
CA PHE A 164 4.12 -4.11 28.84
C PHE A 164 4.62 -4.54 30.22
N THR A 165 4.49 -3.68 31.25
CA THR A 165 4.87 -4.05 32.61
C THR A 165 3.98 -5.16 33.16
N ASP A 166 2.67 -5.13 32.87
CA ASP A 166 1.72 -6.16 33.31
C ASP A 166 2.06 -7.52 32.67
N GLN A 167 2.37 -7.56 31.36
CA GLN A 167 2.84 -8.79 30.70
C GLN A 167 4.13 -9.35 31.33
N LEU A 168 5.03 -8.48 31.78
CA LEU A 168 6.26 -8.90 32.45
C LEU A 168 6.01 -9.41 33.88
N ILE A 169 5.01 -8.86 34.57
CA ILE A 169 4.56 -9.34 35.89
C ILE A 169 3.89 -10.70 35.74
N GLU A 170 2.99 -10.88 34.76
CA GLU A 170 2.37 -12.17 34.44
C GLU A 170 3.39 -13.26 34.13
N ARG A 171 4.51 -12.88 33.49
CA ARG A 171 5.64 -13.79 33.20
C ARG A 171 6.59 -13.99 34.39
N ASN A 172 6.28 -13.44 35.57
CA ASN A 172 7.12 -13.47 36.77
C ASN A 172 8.52 -12.86 36.58
N ILE A 173 8.70 -11.95 35.61
CA ILE A 173 9.99 -11.27 35.35
C ILE A 173 10.11 -9.99 36.20
N LEU A 174 9.01 -9.30 36.43
CA LEU A 174 8.94 -8.10 37.27
C LEU A 174 8.01 -8.32 38.47
N LYS A 175 8.24 -7.53 39.52
CA LYS A 175 7.36 -7.39 40.69
C LYS A 175 6.98 -5.93 40.88
N LYS A 176 5.76 -5.71 41.37
CA LYS A 176 5.25 -4.39 41.73
C LYS A 176 5.10 -4.28 43.24
N GLU A 177 5.81 -3.32 43.84
CA GLU A 177 5.72 -2.96 45.26
C GLU A 177 5.19 -1.53 45.37
N GLY A 178 3.88 -1.40 45.65
CA GLY A 178 3.21 -0.10 45.64
C GLY A 178 3.27 0.55 44.26
N GLN A 179 4.00 1.66 44.14
CA GLN A 179 4.18 2.42 42.89
C GLN A 179 5.47 2.06 42.13
N HIS A 180 6.29 1.16 42.66
CA HIS A 180 7.60 0.83 42.09
C HIS A 180 7.60 -0.57 41.46
N TYR A 181 8.22 -0.66 40.28
CA TYR A 181 8.54 -1.88 39.57
C TYR A 181 10.00 -2.23 39.81
N HIS A 182 10.29 -3.51 40.03
CA HIS A 182 11.64 -4.04 40.14
C HIS A 182 11.73 -5.45 39.56
N THR A 183 12.93 -5.87 39.16
CA THR A 183 13.16 -7.22 38.65
C THR A 183 12.95 -8.27 39.73
N ASN A 184 12.26 -9.34 39.35
CA ASN A 184 12.16 -10.53 40.19
C ASN A 184 13.50 -11.28 40.11
N ALA A 185 14.31 -11.17 41.16
CA ALA A 185 15.56 -11.92 41.32
C ALA A 185 15.27 -13.38 41.65
#